data_AF-A0A182JJ15-F1
#
_entry.id   AF-A0A182JJ15-F1
#
_cell.length_a   1.000
_cell.length_b   1.000
_cell.length_c   1.000
_cell.angle_alpha   90.00
_cell.angle_beta   90.00
_cell.angle_gamma   90.00
#
_symmetry.space_group_name_H-M   'P 1'
#
loop_
_entity.id
_entity.type
_entity.pdbx_description
1 polymer ?
#
loop_
_entity_poly.entity_id
_entity_poly.type
_entity_poly.pdbx_seq_one_letter_code
_entity_poly.pdbx_strand_id
1 'polypeptide(L)'
;MILRFLEEKMSSRVAVVLLPAVLVLAALVCLPPTVAIQQQQQETIIAPEVKTSIAGEEIQHQTRCEPITIPFCTGIQYNQTIMPNLVGHTKQEEASLEVHQFVPLVNINCSPDLKFFLCLLYAPACTIRILCF
;
A
#
# COMPACT_ATOMS: atom_id res chain seq x y z
N MET A 1 10.57 -2.79 0.08
CA MET A 1 11.01 -3.34 1.39
C MET A 1 9.88 -4.07 2.12
N ILE A 2 8.73 -3.42 2.35
CA ILE A 2 7.57 -4.00 3.06
C ILE A 2 7.16 -5.39 2.51
N LEU A 3 7.06 -5.58 1.18
CA LEU A 3 6.76 -6.89 0.59
C LEU A 3 7.79 -7.99 0.93
N ARG A 4 9.09 -7.70 0.94
CA ARG A 4 10.10 -8.68 1.37
C ARG A 4 10.05 -8.94 2.87
N PHE A 5 9.65 -7.96 3.68
CA PHE A 5 9.43 -8.15 5.11
C PHE A 5 8.19 -9.03 5.37
N LEU A 6 7.16 -8.92 4.51
CA LEU A 6 6.04 -9.86 4.47
C LEU A 6 6.50 -11.27 4.07
N GLU A 7 7.28 -11.43 3.01
CA GLU A 7 7.81 -12.73 2.57
C GLU A 7 8.73 -13.38 3.62
N GLU A 8 9.66 -12.62 4.23
CA GLU A 8 10.68 -13.14 5.14
C GLU A 8 10.17 -13.32 6.59
N LYS A 9 9.18 -12.52 7.04
CA LYS A 9 8.72 -12.51 8.44
C LYS A 9 7.33 -13.11 8.67
N MET A 10 6.50 -13.31 7.63
CA MET A 10 5.19 -13.95 7.76
C MET A 10 5.30 -15.46 7.92
N SER A 11 5.71 -15.89 9.13
CA SER A 11 5.69 -17.25 9.68
C SER A 11 5.65 -18.39 8.65
N SER A 12 6.76 -19.13 8.51
CA SER A 12 6.93 -20.23 7.54
C SER A 12 5.76 -21.25 7.47
N ARG A 13 4.95 -21.39 8.53
CA ARG A 13 3.74 -22.23 8.55
C ARG A 13 2.54 -21.64 7.77
N VAL A 14 2.44 -20.31 7.68
CA VAL A 14 1.36 -19.59 6.98
C VAL A 14 1.62 -19.57 5.48
N ALA A 15 2.84 -19.23 5.06
CA ALA A 15 3.23 -19.24 3.65
C ALA A 15 3.02 -20.62 2.99
N VAL A 16 3.39 -21.71 3.68
CA VAL A 16 3.20 -23.09 3.19
C VAL A 16 1.73 -23.51 3.02
N VAL A 17 0.79 -22.87 3.72
CA VAL A 17 -0.66 -23.13 3.58
C VAL A 17 -1.29 -22.21 2.53
N LEU A 18 -0.85 -20.96 2.44
CA LEU A 18 -1.38 -19.99 1.46
C LEU A 18 -0.86 -20.25 0.03
N LEU A 19 0.40 -20.61 -0.15
CA LEU A 19 1.00 -20.89 -1.47
C LEU A 19 0.18 -21.89 -2.31
N PRO A 20 -0.16 -23.11 -1.84
CA PRO A 20 -0.95 -24.06 -2.62
C PRO A 20 -2.40 -23.57 -2.84
N ALA A 21 -3.01 -22.90 -1.86
CA ALA A 21 -4.38 -22.39 -1.98
C ALA A 21 -4.48 -21.28 -3.04
N VAL A 22 -3.52 -20.34 -3.06
CA VAL A 22 -3.44 -19.27 -4.05
C VAL A 22 -3.14 -19.83 -5.44
N LEU A 23 -2.27 -20.84 -5.56
CA LEU A 23 -1.96 -21.47 -6.85
C LEU A 23 -3.19 -22.17 -7.46
N VAL A 24 -3.99 -22.87 -6.64
CA VAL A 24 -5.24 -23.50 -7.07
C VAL A 24 -6.29 -22.46 -7.47
N LEU A 25 -6.45 -21.38 -6.70
CA LEU A 25 -7.38 -20.29 -7.05
C LEU A 25 -6.98 -19.60 -8.36
N ALA A 26 -5.68 -19.32 -8.56
CA ALA A 26 -5.19 -18.74 -9.81
C ALA A 26 -5.44 -19.67 -11.01
N ALA A 27 -5.19 -20.97 -10.86
CA ALA A 27 -5.45 -21.95 -11.93
C ALA A 27 -6.93 -22.04 -12.33
N LEU A 28 -7.87 -21.85 -11.38
CA LEU A 28 -9.31 -21.83 -11.65
C LEU A 28 -9.77 -20.54 -12.36
N VAL A 29 -9.14 -19.40 -12.06
CA VAL A 29 -9.45 -18.10 -12.69
C VAL A 29 -8.78 -17.93 -14.07
N CYS A 30 -7.63 -18.58 -14.30
CA CYS A 30 -6.89 -18.51 -15.56
C CYS A 30 -7.38 -19.48 -16.66
N LEU A 31 -8.52 -20.18 -16.47
CA LEU A 31 -9.17 -20.94 -17.54
C LEU A 31 -9.86 -19.96 -18.51
N PRO A 32 -9.38 -19.81 -19.77
CA PRO A 32 -9.92 -18.80 -20.67
C PRO A 32 -11.31 -19.22 -21.21
N PRO A 33 -12.31 -18.32 -21.23
CA PRO A 33 -13.49 -18.53 -22.06
C PRO A 33 -13.09 -18.53 -23.55
N THR A 34 -13.80 -19.32 -24.35
CA THR A 34 -13.49 -19.52 -25.78
C THR A 34 -13.55 -18.23 -26.60
N VAL A 35 -12.54 -18.01 -27.44
CA VAL A 35 -12.26 -16.73 -28.15
C VAL A 35 -13.06 -16.55 -29.45
N ALA A 36 -13.48 -15.31 -29.75
CA ALA A 36 -14.03 -14.92 -31.06
C ALA A 36 -13.79 -13.42 -31.46
N ILE A 37 -12.76 -13.18 -32.29
CA ILE A 37 -12.71 -12.32 -33.51
C ILE A 37 -13.37 -10.89 -33.50
N GLN A 38 -12.54 -9.83 -33.33
CA GLN A 38 -12.18 -8.71 -34.28
C GLN A 38 -13.27 -7.84 -34.99
N GLN A 39 -13.10 -6.58 -35.48
CA GLN A 39 -12.01 -5.54 -35.53
C GLN A 39 -12.55 -4.13 -36.00
N GLN A 40 -11.95 -3.00 -35.52
CA GLN A 40 -11.82 -1.64 -36.17
C GLN A 40 -13.10 -0.81 -36.50
N GLN A 41 -13.13 0.51 -36.83
CA GLN A 41 -12.18 1.62 -37.18
C GLN A 41 -12.93 3.00 -36.94
N GLN A 42 -12.43 4.27 -36.98
CA GLN A 42 -11.13 4.98 -37.16
C GLN A 42 -11.21 6.44 -36.53
N GLU A 43 -10.36 7.38 -36.94
CA GLU A 43 -10.19 8.78 -36.46
C GLU A 43 -11.12 9.86 -37.07
N THR A 44 -11.22 11.03 -36.42
CA THR A 44 -11.46 12.41 -36.99
C THR A 44 -11.10 13.42 -35.87
N ILE A 45 -10.07 14.29 -35.92
CA ILE A 45 -9.69 15.41 -36.81
C ILE A 45 -10.41 16.76 -36.49
N ILE A 46 -9.62 17.66 -35.87
CA ILE A 46 -9.74 19.14 -35.74
C ILE A 46 -10.85 19.76 -34.83
N ALA A 47 -10.39 20.42 -33.76
CA ALA A 47 -10.99 21.58 -33.09
C ALA A 47 -9.83 22.45 -32.51
N PRO A 48 -10.02 23.76 -32.20
CA PRO A 48 -8.97 24.76 -32.41
C PRO A 48 -7.96 24.99 -31.28
N GLU A 49 -6.82 25.59 -31.64
CA GLU A 49 -5.76 26.05 -30.74
C GLU A 49 -6.23 27.14 -29.76
N VAL A 50 -6.19 26.87 -28.45
CA VAL A 50 -6.24 27.93 -27.42
C VAL A 50 -5.21 27.72 -26.32
N LYS A 51 -4.08 28.42 -26.51
CA LYS A 51 -3.28 29.10 -25.48
C LYS A 51 -2.60 28.27 -24.38
N THR A 52 -1.29 28.18 -24.54
CA THR A 52 -0.29 27.91 -23.49
C THR A 52 -0.59 28.52 -22.13
N SER A 53 -0.66 27.65 -21.12
CA SER A 53 -0.15 27.91 -19.77
C SER A 53 0.48 26.62 -19.26
N ILE A 54 1.78 26.64 -18.94
CA ILE A 54 2.47 25.45 -18.41
C ILE A 54 2.05 25.26 -16.95
N ALA A 55 0.96 24.54 -16.78
CA ALA A 55 0.61 23.83 -15.56
C ALA A 55 0.53 22.35 -15.92
N GLY A 56 1.70 21.71 -16.03
CA GLY A 56 1.75 20.26 -15.92
C GLY A 56 1.38 19.92 -14.48
N GLU A 57 0.11 19.59 -14.25
CA GLU A 57 -0.40 19.21 -12.93
C GLU A 57 0.10 17.80 -12.59
N GLU A 58 1.40 17.69 -12.34
CA GLU A 58 1.89 16.69 -11.41
C GLU A 58 1.03 16.80 -10.16
N ILE A 59 0.52 15.67 -9.67
CA ILE A 59 -0.15 15.63 -8.38
C ILE A 59 0.93 15.70 -7.29
N GLN A 60 1.54 16.89 -7.17
CA GLN A 60 2.10 17.40 -5.94
C GLN A 60 0.93 17.73 -4.99
N HIS A 61 0.14 16.70 -4.65
CA HIS A 61 -0.35 16.54 -3.30
C HIS A 61 0.89 16.59 -2.43
N GLN A 62 1.19 17.79 -1.94
CA GLN A 62 2.41 18.10 -1.21
C GLN A 62 2.49 17.11 -0.06
N THR A 63 3.33 16.09 -0.20
CA THR A 63 3.22 14.86 0.59
C THR A 63 3.93 15.12 1.91
N ARG A 64 3.25 15.91 2.74
CA ARG A 64 3.77 16.50 3.96
C ARG A 64 4.06 15.36 4.92
N CYS A 65 5.35 15.07 5.06
CA CYS A 65 5.80 14.27 6.18
C CYS A 65 5.48 15.01 7.47
N GLU A 66 4.94 14.29 8.43
CA GLU A 66 4.52 14.81 9.73
C GLU A 66 5.07 13.93 10.85
N PRO A 67 5.34 14.49 12.04
CA PRO A 67 5.82 13.71 13.18
C PRO A 67 4.79 12.66 13.59
N ILE A 68 5.25 11.49 14.01
CA ILE A 68 4.36 10.40 14.44
C ILE A 68 3.67 10.79 15.76
N THR A 69 2.36 11.00 15.71
CA THR A 69 1.49 11.25 16.87
C THR A 69 0.79 9.98 17.34
N ILE A 70 0.65 8.97 16.48
CA ILE A 70 0.04 7.65 16.78
C ILE A 70 0.79 7.01 17.97
N PRO A 71 0.19 6.88 19.18
CA PRO A 71 0.91 6.44 20.37
C PRO A 71 1.49 5.03 20.22
N PHE A 72 0.77 4.15 19.54
CA PHE A 72 1.18 2.78 19.22
C PHE A 72 2.48 2.73 18.39
N CYS A 73 2.74 3.72 17.54
CA CYS A 73 3.92 3.78 16.68
C CYS A 73 5.04 4.69 17.21
N THR A 74 4.92 5.18 18.44
CA THR A 74 6.05 5.87 19.11
C THR A 74 7.18 4.90 19.46
N GLY A 75 8.41 5.41 19.52
CA GLY A 75 9.60 4.62 19.91
C GLY A 75 9.96 3.51 18.91
N ILE A 76 9.82 3.77 17.61
CA ILE A 76 10.28 2.89 16.53
C ILE A 76 11.50 3.51 15.82
N GLN A 77 11.96 2.88 14.73
CA GLN A 77 13.21 3.23 14.03
C GLN A 77 13.17 4.57 13.27
N TYR A 78 12.01 5.24 13.22
CA TYR A 78 11.79 6.50 12.52
C TYR A 78 10.67 7.30 13.22
N ASN A 79 10.72 8.63 13.12
CA ASN A 79 9.85 9.55 13.88
C ASN A 79 8.90 10.40 13.00
N GLN A 80 8.94 10.25 11.67
CA GLN A 80 8.03 10.94 10.76
C GLN A 80 7.32 9.94 9.84
N THR A 81 6.01 10.10 9.71
CA THR A 81 5.17 9.35 8.78
C THR A 81 4.89 10.19 7.53
N ILE A 82 4.47 9.53 6.45
CA ILE A 82 3.86 10.15 5.27
C ILE A 82 2.35 9.83 5.27
N MET A 83 1.53 10.79 4.85
CA MET A 83 0.07 10.64 4.74
C MET A 83 -0.39 10.98 3.30
N PRO A 84 -1.42 10.30 2.75
CA PRO A 84 -2.19 9.20 3.35
C PRO A 84 -1.36 7.93 3.55
N ASN A 85 -1.77 7.08 4.50
CA ASN A 85 -1.08 5.82 4.79
C ASN A 85 -1.48 4.68 3.84
N LEU A 86 -0.85 3.51 3.96
CA LEU A 86 -1.07 2.38 3.06
C LEU A 86 -2.44 1.69 3.21
N VAL A 87 -3.22 2.06 4.24
CA VAL A 87 -4.62 1.64 4.44
C VAL A 87 -5.61 2.66 3.85
N GLY A 88 -5.12 3.82 3.39
CA GLY A 88 -5.93 4.90 2.83
C GLY A 88 -6.41 5.94 3.85
N HIS A 89 -6.00 5.85 5.12
CA HIS A 89 -6.29 6.90 6.10
C HIS A 89 -5.62 8.21 5.70
N THR A 90 -6.35 9.32 5.88
CA THR A 90 -5.85 10.67 5.53
C THR A 90 -5.22 11.38 6.72
N LYS A 91 -5.56 10.97 7.95
CA LYS A 91 -5.05 11.56 9.20
C LYS A 91 -4.54 10.50 10.16
N GLN A 92 -3.59 10.89 11.02
CA GLN A 92 -3.03 10.00 12.03
C GLN A 92 -4.03 9.63 13.13
N GLU A 93 -5.02 10.47 13.43
CA GLU A 93 -6.08 10.15 14.40
C GLU A 93 -6.93 8.96 13.93
N GLU A 94 -7.26 8.94 12.63
CA GLU A 94 -8.03 7.87 11.98
C GLU A 94 -7.23 6.55 12.06
N ALA A 95 -5.96 6.59 11.63
CA ALA A 95 -5.05 5.46 11.69
C ALA A 95 -4.78 4.97 13.13
N SER A 96 -4.73 5.88 14.11
CA SER A 96 -4.53 5.55 15.52
C SER A 96 -5.70 4.80 16.14
N LEU A 97 -6.93 5.08 15.69
CA LEU A 97 -8.13 4.38 16.17
C LEU A 97 -8.21 2.94 15.66
N GLU A 98 -7.80 2.70 14.41
CA GLU A 98 -7.77 1.35 13.84
C GLU A 98 -6.59 0.52 14.39
N VAL A 99 -5.36 1.03 14.34
CA VAL A 99 -4.17 0.26 14.75
C VAL A 99 -4.19 -0.15 16.24
N HIS A 100 -4.88 0.61 17.09
CA HIS A 100 -5.02 0.28 18.51
C HIS A 100 -5.78 -1.04 18.75
N GLN A 101 -6.60 -1.50 17.81
CA GLN A 101 -7.30 -2.78 17.90
C GLN A 101 -6.34 -3.99 17.91
N PHE A 102 -5.11 -3.81 17.42
CA PHE A 102 -4.07 -4.85 17.38
C PHE A 102 -3.20 -4.92 18.65
N VAL A 103 -3.40 -4.01 19.64
CA VAL A 103 -2.66 -4.03 20.91
C VAL A 103 -2.72 -5.39 21.63
N PRO A 104 -3.87 -6.09 21.74
CA PRO A 104 -3.92 -7.43 22.34
C PRO A 104 -3.03 -8.45 21.61
N LEU A 105 -2.94 -8.37 20.27
CA LEU A 105 -2.14 -9.26 19.43
C LEU A 105 -0.63 -8.99 19.54
N VAL A 106 -0.23 -7.76 19.84
CA VAL A 106 1.16 -7.43 20.22
C VAL A 106 1.47 -7.89 21.64
N ASN A 107 0.55 -7.71 22.59
CA ASN A 107 0.78 -8.04 24.00
C ASN A 107 0.95 -9.55 24.25
N ILE A 108 0.34 -10.42 23.45
CA ILE A 108 0.60 -11.87 23.47
C ILE A 108 1.96 -12.27 22.85
N ASN A 109 2.71 -11.31 22.29
CA ASN A 109 4.10 -11.45 21.82
C ASN A 109 4.36 -12.59 20.83
N CYS A 110 3.38 -12.93 19.98
CA CYS A 110 3.53 -14.00 18.97
C CYS A 110 4.64 -13.73 17.92
N SER A 111 5.04 -12.47 17.74
CA SER A 111 6.21 -12.06 16.96
C SER A 111 6.72 -10.70 17.46
N PRO A 112 8.03 -10.53 17.73
CA PRO A 112 8.58 -9.24 18.18
C PRO A 112 8.45 -8.15 17.12
N ASP A 113 8.33 -8.52 15.84
CA ASP A 113 8.25 -7.60 14.71
C ASP A 113 6.83 -7.09 14.43
N LEU A 114 5.79 -7.63 15.10
CA LEU A 114 4.39 -7.31 14.78
C LEU A 114 4.07 -5.81 14.96
N LYS A 115 4.59 -5.18 16.02
CA LYS A 115 4.48 -3.72 16.23
C LYS A 115 5.07 -2.94 15.04
N PHE A 116 6.27 -3.32 14.60
CA PHE A 116 6.97 -2.64 13.52
C PHE A 116 6.27 -2.85 12.17
N PHE A 117 5.82 -4.07 11.87
CA PHE A 117 5.03 -4.38 10.68
C PHE A 117 3.75 -3.53 10.59
N LEU A 118 2.98 -3.45 11.68
CA LEU A 118 1.78 -2.61 11.73
C LEU A 118 2.13 -1.13 11.51
N CYS A 119 3.21 -0.62 12.09
CA CYS A 119 3.62 0.76 11.87
C CYS A 119 4.09 1.03 10.42
N LEU A 120 4.70 0.06 9.73
CA LEU A 120 4.99 0.21 8.29
C LEU A 120 3.73 0.37 7.42
N LEU A 121 2.57 -0.08 7.90
CA LEU A 121 1.28 0.01 7.21
C LEU A 121 0.49 1.27 7.62
N TYR A 122 0.32 1.50 8.93
CA TYR A 122 -0.49 2.59 9.49
C TYR A 122 0.24 3.92 9.64
N ALA A 123 1.58 3.89 9.74
CA ALA A 123 2.44 5.07 9.90
C ALA A 123 3.71 4.93 9.02
N PRO A 124 3.57 4.78 7.68
CA PRO A 124 4.70 4.49 6.79
C PRO A 124 5.78 5.57 6.86
N ALA A 125 7.05 5.14 6.93
CA ALA A 125 8.18 6.05 7.11
C ALA A 125 8.27 7.12 6.01
N CYS A 126 8.35 8.38 6.42
CA CYS A 126 8.65 9.51 5.55
C CYS A 126 9.94 9.25 4.75
N THR A 127 9.80 9.02 3.45
CA THR A 127 10.92 8.80 2.53
C THR A 127 10.60 9.49 1.21
N ILE A 128 11.55 10.27 0.70
CA ILE A 128 11.41 11.06 -0.54
C ILE A 128 11.22 10.16 -1.78
N ARG A 129 11.51 8.85 -1.64
CA ARG A 129 11.04 7.82 -2.57
C ARG A 129 9.85 7.09 -1.96
N ILE A 130 8.64 7.49 -2.37
CA ILE A 130 7.54 6.53 -2.51
C ILE A 130 8.10 5.34 -3.31
N LEU A 131 7.78 4.12 -2.88
CA LEU A 131 8.36 2.90 -3.43
C LEU A 131 8.03 2.78 -4.92
N CYS A 132 8.99 3.11 -5.79
CA CYS A 132 8.92 2.77 -7.20
C CYS A 132 8.82 1.25 -7.35
N PHE A 133 7.76 0.83 -8.02
CA PHE A 133 7.64 -0.47 -8.66
C PHE A 133 7.98 -0.31 -10.15
#